data_AF-A0A2E9LHQ6-F1
#
_entry.id   AF-A0A2E9LHQ6-F1
#
_cell.length_a   1.000
_cell.length_b   1.000
_cell.length_c   1.000
_cell.angle_alpha   90.00
_cell.angle_beta   90.00
_cell.angle_gamma   90.00
#
_symmetry.space_group_name_H-M   'P 1'
#
loop_
_entity.id
_entity.type
_entity.pdbx_description
1 polymer ?
#
loop_
_entity_poly.entity_id
_entity_poly.type
_entity_poly.pdbx_seq_one_letter_code
_entity_poly.pdbx_strand_id
1 'polypeptide(L)'
;MASIFVKFGIFDYKIAFFVALAGLLVDIDHFVVFVLRYKEMNIKHAWNRAINGLYKGRSFIHHYIGIILITLIIILLYYYNKTWFWIIGLGYYSHLFMDYTHLNILKIKEKMTIKEFGMIEKINKFEILLDIFLIIGIILLFL
;
A
#
# COMPACT_ATOMS: atom_id res chain seq x y z
N MET A 1 2.14 4.49 9.46
CA MET A 1 3.60 4.66 9.67
C MET A 1 4.03 6.13 9.70
N ALA A 2 3.66 6.96 8.71
CA ALA A 2 4.09 8.36 8.62
C ALA A 2 3.75 9.23 9.87
N SER A 3 2.62 8.99 10.52
CA SER A 3 2.20 9.75 11.70
C SER A 3 3.17 9.66 12.89
N ILE A 4 3.93 8.56 13.01
CA ILE A 4 4.96 8.39 14.04
C ILE A 4 6.07 9.42 13.84
N PHE A 5 6.53 9.57 12.59
CA PHE A 5 7.58 10.52 12.23
C PHE A 5 7.13 11.97 12.43
N VAL A 6 5.83 12.26 12.25
CA VAL A 6 5.24 13.57 12.58
C VAL A 6 5.30 13.84 14.08
N LYS A 7 4.89 12.89 14.93
CA LYS A 7 4.93 13.05 16.40
C LYS A 7 6.35 13.34 16.90
N PHE A 8 7.37 12.73 16.30
CA PHE A 8 8.78 12.96 16.64
C PHE A 8 9.41 14.18 15.94
N GLY A 9 8.64 14.98 15.21
CA GLY A 9 9.13 16.22 14.59
C GLY A 9 10.07 16.02 13.41
N ILE A 10 10.08 14.84 12.78
CA ILE A 10 10.94 14.56 11.61
C ILE A 10 10.40 15.27 10.36
N PHE A 11 9.08 15.34 10.21
CA PHE A 11 8.40 16.10 9.18
C PHE A 11 6.96 16.47 9.59
N ASP A 12 6.30 17.33 8.83
CA ASP A 12 4.94 17.80 9.11
C ASP A 12 3.83 16.91 8.52
N TYR A 13 2.58 17.21 8.85
CA TYR A 13 1.43 16.49 8.30
C TYR A 13 1.26 16.63 6.78
N LYS A 14 1.80 17.70 6.19
CA LYS A 14 1.78 17.86 4.73
C LYS A 14 2.61 16.77 4.07
N ILE A 15 3.80 16.49 4.59
CA ILE A 15 4.64 15.39 4.11
C ILE A 15 3.96 14.03 4.36
N ALA A 16 3.35 13.83 5.54
CA ALA A 16 2.61 12.60 5.83
C ALA A 16 1.46 12.32 4.85
N PHE A 17 0.73 13.36 4.44
CA PHE A 17 -0.30 13.26 3.41
C PHE A 17 0.29 12.82 2.05
N PHE A 18 1.41 13.41 1.64
CA PHE A 18 2.08 13.01 0.39
C PHE A 18 2.66 11.59 0.46
N VAL A 19 3.11 11.12 1.62
CA VAL A 19 3.50 9.72 1.82
C VAL A 19 2.32 8.78 1.55
N ALA A 20 1.14 9.09 2.11
CA ALA A 20 -0.06 8.27 1.89
C ALA A 20 -0.46 8.25 0.40
N LEU A 21 -0.43 9.41 -0.25
CA LEU A 21 -0.69 9.51 -1.69
C LEU A 21 0.35 8.73 -2.52
N ALA A 22 1.63 8.79 -2.16
CA ALA A 22 2.67 8.03 -2.84
C ALA A 22 2.44 6.51 -2.72
N GLY A 23 2.03 6.02 -1.55
CA GLY A 23 1.65 4.61 -1.37
C GLY A 23 0.51 4.19 -2.31
N LEU A 24 -0.55 5.00 -2.41
CA LEU A 24 -1.65 4.77 -3.37
C LEU A 24 -1.15 4.72 -4.82
N LEU A 25 -0.24 5.62 -5.20
CA LEU A 25 0.30 5.68 -6.56
C LEU A 25 1.16 4.47 -6.91
N VAL A 26 1.84 3.88 -5.93
CA VAL A 26 2.62 2.65 -6.14
C VAL A 26 1.70 1.53 -6.61
N ASP A 27 0.51 1.38 -6.02
CA ASP A 27 -0.46 0.33 -6.34
C ASP A 27 -1.11 0.44 -7.74
N ILE A 28 -1.00 1.61 -8.39
CA ILE A 28 -1.44 1.80 -9.79
C ILE A 28 -0.70 0.86 -10.74
N ASP A 29 0.50 0.41 -10.37
CA ASP A 29 1.28 -0.54 -11.14
C ASP A 29 0.52 -1.84 -11.44
N HIS A 30 -0.27 -2.36 -10.51
CA HIS A 30 -1.12 -3.54 -10.70
C HIS A 30 -2.17 -3.30 -11.78
N PHE A 31 -2.76 -2.11 -11.81
CA PHE A 31 -3.70 -1.71 -12.85
C PHE A 31 -3.01 -1.57 -14.20
N VAL A 32 -1.80 -0.99 -14.25
CA VAL A 32 -1.01 -0.91 -15.49
C VAL A 32 -0.72 -2.30 -16.05
N VAL A 33 -0.27 -3.23 -15.22
CA VAL A 33 -0.01 -4.61 -15.68
C VAL A 33 -1.29 -5.30 -16.13
N PHE A 34 -2.42 -5.05 -15.47
CA PHE A 34 -3.73 -5.52 -15.93
C PHE A 34 -4.05 -5.00 -17.34
N VAL A 35 -3.94 -3.69 -17.58
CA VAL A 35 -4.18 -3.07 -18.90
C VAL A 35 -3.24 -3.65 -19.95
N LEU A 36 -1.95 -3.80 -19.64
CA LEU A 36 -0.97 -4.34 -20.57
C LEU A 36 -1.27 -5.79 -20.97
N ARG A 37 -1.74 -6.60 -20.02
CA ARG A 37 -2.04 -8.03 -20.20
C ARG A 37 -3.37 -8.28 -20.90
N TYR A 38 -4.43 -7.59 -20.48
CA TYR A 38 -5.79 -7.84 -20.95
C TYR A 38 -6.26 -6.86 -22.02
N LYS A 39 -5.50 -5.78 -22.27
CA LYS A 39 -5.85 -4.70 -23.21
C LYS A 39 -7.20 -4.04 -22.88
N GLU A 40 -7.58 -4.06 -21.60
CA GLU A 40 -8.82 -3.48 -21.09
C GLU A 40 -8.51 -2.34 -20.11
N MET A 41 -9.06 -1.15 -20.35
CA MET A 41 -8.96 0.01 -19.44
C MET A 41 -10.19 0.12 -18.55
N ASN A 42 -10.47 -0.93 -17.76
CA ASN A 42 -11.63 -0.98 -16.88
C ASN A 42 -11.22 -1.35 -15.44
N ILE A 43 -11.26 -0.35 -14.54
CA ILE A 43 -10.85 -0.50 -13.14
C ILE A 43 -11.73 -1.53 -12.41
N LYS A 44 -13.04 -1.52 -12.65
CA LYS A 44 -13.98 -2.47 -12.04
C LYS A 44 -13.64 -3.92 -12.41
N HIS A 45 -13.27 -4.16 -13.66
CA HIS A 45 -12.85 -5.50 -14.11
C HIS A 45 -11.50 -5.91 -13.49
N ALA A 46 -10.53 -4.99 -13.48
CA ALA A 46 -9.23 -5.21 -12.85
C ALA A 46 -9.38 -5.60 -11.38
N TRP A 47 -10.14 -4.79 -10.63
CA TRP A 47 -10.46 -4.98 -9.22
C TRP A 47 -11.10 -6.33 -8.94
N ASN A 48 -12.21 -6.63 -9.63
CA ASN A 48 -12.94 -7.88 -9.41
C ASN A 48 -12.13 -9.13 -9.78
N ARG A 49 -11.27 -9.05 -10.80
CA ARG A 49 -10.40 -10.17 -11.19
C ARG A 49 -9.27 -10.39 -10.16
N ALA A 50 -8.69 -9.31 -9.65
CA ALA A 50 -7.68 -9.39 -8.58
C ALA A 50 -8.26 -10.05 -7.31
N ILE A 51 -9.44 -9.62 -6.86
CA ILE A 51 -10.08 -10.13 -5.63
C ILE A 51 -10.57 -11.58 -5.76
N ASN A 52 -10.90 -12.01 -6.97
CA ASN A 52 -11.22 -13.42 -7.23
C ASN A 52 -9.98 -14.29 -7.45
N GLY A 53 -8.76 -13.73 -7.33
CA GLY A 53 -7.51 -14.47 -7.49
C GLY A 53 -7.23 -14.93 -8.92
N LEU A 54 -7.99 -14.40 -9.89
CA LEU A 54 -7.83 -14.68 -11.33
C LEU A 54 -6.62 -13.95 -11.92
N TYR A 55 -6.08 -12.99 -11.19
CA TYR A 55 -4.90 -12.23 -11.52
C TYR A 55 -4.00 -12.11 -10.28
N LYS A 56 -2.78 -12.64 -10.37
CA LYS A 56 -1.72 -12.56 -9.34
C LYS A 56 -0.44 -11.94 -9.88
N GLY A 57 -0.56 -11.09 -10.92
CA GLY A 57 0.62 -10.52 -11.58
C GLY A 57 1.27 -9.50 -10.67
N ARG A 58 2.37 -9.90 -10.01
CA ARG A 58 3.31 -8.95 -9.44
C ARG A 58 3.90 -8.12 -10.57
N SER A 59 3.95 -6.81 -10.38
CA SER A 59 4.63 -5.93 -11.32
C SER A 59 6.16 -6.02 -11.15
N PHE A 60 6.89 -5.39 -12.07
CA PHE A 60 8.35 -5.28 -11.99
C PHE A 60 8.83 -4.72 -10.64
N ILE A 61 8.17 -3.69 -10.10
CA ILE A 61 8.60 -3.02 -8.87
C ILE A 61 8.40 -3.88 -7.61
N HIS A 62 7.72 -5.03 -7.73
CA HIS A 62 7.57 -6.02 -6.68
C HIS A 62 8.59 -7.15 -6.77
N HIS A 63 9.34 -7.30 -7.86
CA HIS A 63 10.39 -8.32 -7.96
C HIS A 63 11.69 -7.84 -7.33
N TYR A 64 12.53 -8.76 -6.84
CA TYR A 64 13.79 -8.43 -6.16
C TYR A 64 14.66 -7.42 -6.93
N ILE A 65 14.79 -7.59 -8.25
CA ILE A 65 15.56 -6.68 -9.10
C ILE A 65 14.93 -5.29 -9.13
N GLY A 66 13.60 -5.21 -9.28
CA GLY A 66 12.87 -3.94 -9.23
C GLY A 66 12.98 -3.27 -7.87
N ILE A 67 12.85 -4.02 -6.78
CA ILE A 67 13.03 -3.54 -5.40
C ILE A 67 14.43 -2.94 -5.24
N ILE A 68 15.47 -3.65 -5.65
CA ILE A 68 16.86 -3.15 -5.55
C ILE A 68 17.03 -1.85 -6.32
N LEU A 69 16.51 -1.76 -7.54
CA LEU A 69 16.63 -0.56 -8.37
C LEU A 69 15.88 0.63 -7.77
N ILE A 70 14.63 0.44 -7.32
CA ILE A 70 13.84 1.50 -6.68
C ILE A 70 14.52 1.94 -5.37
N THR A 71 15.05 1.00 -4.58
CA THR A 71 15.79 1.30 -3.35
C THR A 71 17.03 2.16 -3.63
N LEU A 72 17.81 1.85 -4.67
CA LEU A 72 18.95 2.68 -5.07
C LEU A 72 18.52 4.09 -5.43
N ILE A 73 17.42 4.25 -6.17
CA ILE A 73 16.86 5.58 -6.49
C ILE A 73 16.46 6.32 -5.21
N ILE A 74 15.78 5.65 -4.27
CA ILE A 74 15.40 6.25 -2.98
C ILE A 74 16.64 6.69 -2.19
N ILE A 75 17.71 5.87 -2.15
CA ILE A 75 18.96 6.23 -1.49
C ILE A 75 19.57 7.49 -2.13
N LEU A 76 19.59 7.59 -3.47
CA LEU A 76 20.07 8.80 -4.15
C LEU A 76 19.19 10.02 -3.82
N LEU A 77 17.87 9.84 -3.71
CA LEU A 77 16.97 10.91 -3.30
C LEU A 77 17.27 11.45 -1.90
N TYR A 78 17.80 10.63 -0.98
CA TYR A 78 18.20 11.11 0.36
C TYR A 78 19.22 12.25 0.27
N TYR A 79 20.19 12.13 -0.63
CA TYR A 79 21.24 13.12 -0.84
C TYR A 79 20.76 14.33 -1.65
N TYR A 80 19.81 14.13 -2.57
CA TYR A 80 19.30 15.21 -3.41
C TYR A 80 18.22 16.05 -2.72
N ASN A 81 17.22 15.39 -2.14
CA ASN A 81 16.09 16.06 -1.49
C ASN A 81 15.45 15.13 -0.43
N LYS A 82 15.70 15.43 0.84
CA LYS A 82 15.19 14.66 1.98
C LYS A 82 13.67 14.56 2.02
N THR A 83 12.94 15.57 1.54
CA THR A 83 11.47 15.53 1.49
C THR A 83 10.99 14.46 0.51
N TRP A 84 11.53 14.44 -0.71
CA TRP A 84 11.21 13.40 -1.69
C TRP A 84 11.63 12.01 -1.25
N PHE A 85 12.78 11.90 -0.56
CA PHE A 85 13.19 10.66 0.08
C PHE A 85 12.13 10.13 1.05
N TRP A 86 11.62 10.97 1.95
CA TRP A 86 10.59 10.54 2.91
C TRP A 86 9.29 10.15 2.21
N ILE A 87 8.83 10.96 1.25
CA ILE A 87 7.59 10.73 0.51
C ILE A 87 7.65 9.40 -0.25
N ILE A 88 8.64 9.23 -1.11
CA ILE A 88 8.75 8.04 -1.96
C ILE A 88 9.17 6.83 -1.14
N GLY A 89 10.13 6.99 -0.24
CA GLY A 89 10.63 5.91 0.61
C GLY A 89 9.54 5.30 1.47
N LEU A 90 8.86 6.12 2.29
CA LEU A 90 7.80 5.60 3.16
C LEU A 90 6.59 5.11 2.36
N GLY A 91 6.23 5.77 1.26
CA GLY A 91 5.12 5.32 0.40
C GLY A 91 5.40 3.94 -0.19
N TYR A 92 6.56 3.78 -0.83
CA TYR A 92 6.97 2.54 -1.47
C TYR A 92 7.18 1.39 -0.48
N TYR A 93 7.89 1.62 0.63
CA TYR A 93 8.13 0.55 1.60
C TYR A 93 6.89 0.17 2.40
N SER A 94 5.97 1.12 2.66
CA SER A 94 4.69 0.76 3.30
C SER A 94 3.86 -0.13 2.38
N HIS A 95 3.83 0.18 1.08
CA HIS A 95 3.17 -0.65 0.07
C HIS A 95 3.78 -2.05 -0.01
N LEU A 96 5.11 -2.14 -0.17
CA LEU A 96 5.80 -3.44 -0.18
C LEU A 96 5.56 -4.23 1.11
N PHE A 97 5.59 -3.56 2.26
CA PHE A 97 5.31 -4.22 3.53
C PHE A 97 3.92 -4.84 3.52
N MET A 98 2.89 -4.11 3.08
CA MET A 98 1.53 -4.64 2.97
C MET A 98 1.44 -5.85 2.02
N ASP A 99 2.06 -5.77 0.84
CA ASP A 99 2.00 -6.84 -0.15
C ASP A 99 2.72 -8.13 0.28
N TYR A 100 3.77 -7.99 1.08
CA TYR A 100 4.59 -9.13 1.53
C TYR A 100 4.21 -9.65 2.91
N THR A 101 3.54 -8.84 3.75
CA THR A 101 3.16 -9.24 5.10
C THR A 101 1.72 -9.72 5.16
N HIS A 102 1.54 -11.03 5.25
CA HIS A 102 0.27 -11.63 5.61
C HIS A 102 0.17 -11.72 7.13
N LEU A 103 -0.06 -10.58 7.76
CA LEU A 103 -0.30 -10.50 9.20
C LEU A 103 -1.68 -11.12 9.49
N ASN A 104 -1.75 -12.43 9.70
CA ASN A 104 -2.93 -13.09 10.26
C ASN A 104 -2.51 -13.97 11.44
N ILE A 105 -1.94 -13.31 12.45
CA ILE A 105 -1.34 -13.93 13.62
C ILE A 105 -2.39 -14.78 14.38
N LEU A 106 -3.64 -14.30 14.42
CA LEU A 106 -4.77 -14.97 15.06
C LEU A 106 -5.39 -16.10 14.22
N LYS A 107 -4.88 -16.36 13.00
CA LYS A 107 -5.35 -17.39 12.06
C LYS A 107 -6.86 -17.32 11.77
N ILE A 108 -7.47 -16.14 11.84
CA ILE A 108 -8.90 -15.93 11.54
C ILE A 108 -9.07 -16.08 10.02
N LYS A 109 -9.90 -17.05 9.60
CA LYS A 109 -10.12 -17.36 8.18
C LYS A 109 -11.39 -16.73 7.62
N GLU A 110 -12.22 -16.15 8.47
CA GLU A 110 -13.51 -15.58 8.11
C GLU A 110 -13.33 -14.33 7.26
N LYS A 111 -13.92 -14.36 6.08
CA LYS A 111 -13.92 -13.23 5.14
C LYS A 111 -15.32 -12.67 5.02
N MET A 112 -15.42 -11.36 5.05
CA MET A 112 -16.63 -10.63 4.70
C MET A 112 -16.56 -10.29 3.21
N THR A 113 -17.64 -10.52 2.47
CA THR A 113 -17.73 -10.09 1.07
C THR A 113 -18.72 -8.94 0.98
N ILE A 114 -18.25 -7.79 0.51
CA ILE A 114 -19.07 -6.59 0.30
C ILE A 114 -19.18 -6.39 -1.21
N LYS A 115 -20.35 -5.95 -1.68
CA LYS A 115 -20.57 -5.63 -3.10
C LYS A 115 -21.23 -4.27 -3.23
N GLU A 116 -20.51 -3.32 -3.81
CA GLU A 116 -20.98 -1.95 -4.02
C GLU A 116 -20.68 -1.51 -5.45
N PHE A 117 -21.67 -0.95 -6.15
CA PHE A 117 -21.56 -0.52 -7.56
C PHE A 117 -20.99 -1.60 -8.52
N GLY A 118 -21.12 -2.87 -8.12
CA GLY A 118 -20.58 -4.06 -8.79
C GLY A 118 -19.07 -4.27 -8.65
N MET A 119 -18.38 -3.52 -7.79
CA MET A 119 -17.08 -3.89 -7.25
C MET A 119 -17.29 -4.86 -6.08
N ILE A 120 -16.51 -5.92 -6.06
CA ILE A 120 -16.51 -6.94 -5.01
C ILE A 120 -15.34 -6.64 -4.10
N GLU A 121 -15.54 -6.61 -2.79
CA GLU A 121 -14.48 -6.52 -1.80
C GLU A 121 -14.51 -7.77 -0.92
N LYS A 122 -13.34 -8.32 -0.59
CA LYS A 122 -13.22 -9.46 0.33
C LYS A 122 -12.22 -9.11 1.41
N ILE A 123 -12.73 -8.75 2.58
CA ILE A 123 -11.92 -8.31 3.72
C ILE A 123 -11.87 -9.43 4.76
N ASN A 124 -10.70 -9.71 5.31
CA ASN A 124 -10.59 -10.62 6.45
C ASN A 124 -11.07 -9.90 7.72
N LYS A 125 -11.88 -10.54 8.56
CA LYS A 125 -12.27 -9.96 9.85
C LYS A 125 -11.07 -9.58 10.73
N PHE A 126 -9.95 -10.29 10.59
CA PHE A 126 -8.71 -9.92 11.27
C PHE A 126 -8.18 -8.55 10.82
N GLU A 127 -8.25 -8.24 9.53
CA GLU A 127 -7.77 -6.96 8.98
C GLU A 127 -8.59 -5.80 9.55
N ILE A 128 -9.92 -5.96 9.64
CA ILE A 128 -10.80 -4.97 10.28
C ILE A 128 -10.42 -4.74 11.74
N LEU A 129 -10.17 -5.82 12.50
CA LEU A 129 -9.72 -5.69 13.89
C LEU A 129 -8.36 -4.99 13.98
N LEU A 130 -7.42 -5.34 13.10
CA LEU A 130 -6.11 -4.71 13.04
C LEU A 130 -6.22 -3.21 12.76
N ASP A 131 -7.08 -2.81 11.81
CA ASP A 131 -7.32 -1.40 11.48
C ASP A 131 -7.88 -0.63 12.68
N ILE A 132 -8.83 -1.21 13.42
CA ILE A 132 -9.36 -0.62 14.66
C ILE A 132 -8.24 -0.42 15.68
N PHE A 133 -7.40 -1.43 15.91
CA PHE A 133 -6.25 -1.31 16.83
C PHE A 133 -5.25 -0.25 16.37
N LEU A 134 -4.98 -0.15 15.06
CA LEU A 134 -4.08 0.86 14.50
C LEU A 134 -4.65 2.27 14.69
N ILE A 135 -5.95 2.47 14.47
CA ILE A 135 -6.62 3.77 14.70
C ILE A 135 -6.52 4.16 16.17
N ILE A 136 -6.84 3.25 17.09
CA ILE A 136 -6.71 3.50 18.54
C ILE A 136 -5.26 3.86 18.89
N GLY A 137 -4.29 3.10 18.38
CA GLY A 137 -2.87 3.37 18.59
C GLY A 137 -2.44 4.75 18.06
N ILE A 138 -2.97 5.17 16.91
CA ILE A 138 -2.74 6.52 16.36
C ILE A 138 -3.35 7.58 17.28
N ILE A 139 -4.59 7.41 17.75
CA ILE A 139 -5.23 8.37 18.66
C ILE A 139 -4.42 8.50 19.95
N LEU A 140 -4.03 7.38 20.56
CA LEU A 140 -3.21 7.35 21.78
C LEU A 140 -1.83 7.98 21.58
N LEU A 141 -1.26 7.91 20.37
CA LEU A 141 0.01 8.56 20.06
C LEU A 141 -0.09 10.09 20.06
N PHE A 142 -1.27 10.65 19.79
CA PHE A 142 -1.49 12.09 19.67
C PHE A 142 -2.15 12.75 20.88
N LEU A 143 -2.72 11.96 21.79
CA LEU A 143 -2.98 12.39 23.16
C LEU A 143 -1.66 12.63 23.92
#